data_AF-A0A1D6EZE5-F1
#
_entry.id   AF-A0A1D6EZE5-F1
#
_cell.length_a   1.000
_cell.length_b   1.000
_cell.length_c   1.000
_cell.angle_alpha   90.00
_cell.angle_beta   90.00
_cell.angle_gamma   90.00
#
_symmetry.space_group_name_H-M   'P 1'
#
loop_
_entity.id
_entity.type
_entity.pdbx_description
1 polymer ?
#
loop_
_entity_poly.entity_id
_entity_poly.type
_entity_poly.pdbx_seq_one_letter_code
_entity_poly.pdbx_strand_id
1 'polypeptide(L)' 'MVFLNMSLELCEARDPKGLYKLARAGKIKGFTGIDDPYEAPLNCEIEIKEIDGVCPSPSDMAGQVVTYLEEKGFLHE' A
#
# COMPACT_ATOMS: atom_id res chain seq x y z
N MET A 1 -5.75 -2.99 -11.60
CA MET A 1 -4.99 -2.12 -10.67
C MET A 1 -5.18 -2.63 -9.25
N VAL A 2 -4.10 -2.67 -8.47
CA VAL A 2 -4.13 -3.08 -7.06
C VAL A 2 -3.72 -1.87 -6.22
N PHE A 3 -4.55 -1.46 -5.28
CA PHE A 3 -4.29 -0.37 -4.36
C PHE A 3 -3.96 -0.91 -2.97
N LEU A 4 -2.77 -0.59 -2.46
CA LEU A 4 -2.39 -0.85 -1.07
C LEU A 4 -2.82 0.33 -0.20
N ASN A 5 -4.03 0.28 0.32
CA ASN A 5 -4.61 1.29 1.20
C ASN A 5 -4.14 1.08 2.66
N MET A 6 -2.86 1.33 2.90
CA MET A 6 -2.28 1.34 4.24
C MET A 6 -2.24 2.75 4.79
N SER A 7 -2.45 2.90 6.09
CA SER A 7 -2.34 4.21 6.72
C SER A 7 -0.91 4.77 6.59
N LEU A 8 -0.80 6.10 6.49
CA LEU A 8 0.49 6.79 6.50
C LEU A 8 1.26 6.46 7.79
N GLU A 9 0.55 6.40 8.93
CA GLU A 9 1.13 6.07 10.23
C GLU A 9 1.79 4.69 10.22
N LEU A 10 1.13 3.66 9.68
CA LEU A 10 1.69 2.32 9.57
C LEU A 10 2.91 2.29 8.63
N CYS A 11 2.85 3.02 7.52
CA CYS A 11 3.98 3.13 6.58
C CYS A 11 5.19 3.83 7.21
N GLU A 12 4.96 4.94 7.92
CA GLU A 12 5.97 5.73 8.62
C GLU A 12 6.54 4.98 9.84
N ALA A 13 5.73 4.18 10.55
CA ALA A 13 6.22 3.34 11.64
C ALA A 13 7.18 2.24 11.14
N ARG A 14 6.96 1.72 9.92
CA ARG A 14 7.84 0.71 9.32
C ARG A 14 9.17 1.29 8.84
N ASP A 15 9.14 2.49 8.27
CA ASP A 15 10.24 3.26 7.66
C ASP A 15 11.57 2.48 7.44
N PRO A 16 11.57 1.44 6.57
CA PRO A 16 12.66 0.47 6.50
C PRO A 16 13.97 1.07 6.01
N LYS A 17 13.90 2.25 5.38
CA LYS A 17 15.03 2.97 4.80
C LYS A 17 15.32 4.30 5.51
N GLY A 18 14.54 4.66 6.53
CA GLY A 18 14.68 5.97 7.20
C GLY A 18 14.22 7.17 6.37
N LEU A 19 13.46 6.96 5.28
CA LEU A 19 13.08 8.03 4.35
C LEU A 19 12.01 8.94 4.95
N TYR A 20 11.03 8.39 5.66
CA TYR A 20 10.03 9.20 6.36
C TYR A 20 10.70 10.08 7.41
N LYS A 21 11.64 9.53 8.19
CA LYS A 21 12.43 10.30 9.16
C LYS A 21 13.20 11.45 8.50
N LEU A 22 13.81 11.23 7.34
CA LEU A 22 14.52 12.27 6.61
C LEU A 22 13.57 13.34 6.04
N ALA A 23 12.39 12.94 5.55
CA ALA A 23 11.35 13.84 5.06
C ALA A 23 10.80 14.72 6.19
N ARG A 24 10.45 14.13 7.34
CA ARG A 24 10.04 14.88 8.55
C ARG A 24 11.10 15.86 9.05
N ALA A 25 12.38 15.54 8.86
CA ALA A 25 13.50 16.43 9.17
C ALA A 25 13.76 17.51 8.10
N GLY A 26 12.95 17.59 7.04
CA GLY A 26 13.08 18.57 5.95
C GLY A 26 14.27 18.33 5.02
N LYS A 27 14.92 17.16 5.10
CA LYS A 27 16.08 16.80 4.25
C LYS A 27 15.67 16.27 2.89
N ILE A 28 14.43 15.80 2.76
CA ILE A 28 13.80 15.41 1.51
C ILE A 28 12.56 16.30 1.36
N LYS A 29 12.39 16.92 0.19
CA LYS A 29 11.23 17.73 -0.17
C LYS A 29 10.40 17.00 -1.23
N GLY A 30 9.11 17.28 -1.29
CA GLY A 30 8.20 16.64 -2.24
C GLY A 30 8.04 15.15 -1.95
N PHE A 31 8.08 14.76 -0.68
CA PHE A 31 7.91 13.38 -0.24
C PHE A 31 6.42 13.07 -0.07
N THR A 32 5.95 12.14 -0.90
CA THR A 32 4.55 11.72 -0.94
C THR A 32 4.05 11.25 0.42
N GLY A 33 2.89 11.76 0.84
CA GLY A 33 2.29 11.52 2.16
C GLY A 33 2.81 12.45 3.27
N ILE A 34 3.87 13.24 3.04
CA ILE A 34 4.40 14.21 4.01
C ILE A 34 4.14 15.64 3.55
N ASP A 35 4.78 16.07 2.47
CA ASP A 35 4.68 17.43 1.91
C ASP A 35 4.23 17.45 0.45
N ASP A 36 3.97 16.26 -0.13
CA ASP A 36 3.33 16.07 -1.44
C ASP A 36 2.15 15.09 -1.29
N PRO A 37 0.98 15.32 -1.90
CA PRO A 37 -0.18 14.45 -1.70
C PRO A 37 -0.02 13.11 -2.41
N TYR A 38 -0.59 12.06 -1.81
CA TYR A 38 -0.87 10.81 -2.52
C TYR A 38 -2.31 10.84 -3.03
N GLU A 39 -2.50 10.70 -4.33
CA GLU A 39 -3.83 10.62 -4.94
C GLU A 39 -4.29 9.16 -4.97
N ALA A 40 -5.13 8.77 -4.02
CA ALA A 40 -5.72 7.44 -4.01
C ALA A 40 -6.55 7.21 -5.29
N PRO A 41 -6.52 6.00 -5.86
CA PRO A 41 -7.24 5.72 -7.09
C PRO A 41 -8.75 5.85 -6.88
N LEU A 42 -9.44 6.51 -7.83
CA LEU A 42 -10.89 6.64 -7.80
C LEU A 42 -11.62 5.31 -7.98
N ASN A 43 -11.06 4.40 -8.79
CA ASN A 43 -11.59 3.07 -9.03
C ASN A 43 -10.43 2.08 -9.12
N CYS A 44 -10.33 1.16 -8.18
CA CYS A 44 -9.38 0.05 -8.22
C CYS A 44 -10.12 -1.28 -8.28
N GLU A 45 -9.53 -2.27 -8.96
CA GLU A 45 -10.09 -3.61 -9.04
C GLU A 45 -9.86 -4.42 -7.76
N ILE A 46 -8.75 -4.13 -7.07
CA ILE A 46 -8.38 -4.76 -5.80
C ILE A 46 -7.89 -3.68 -4.85
N GLU A 47 -8.55 -3.57 -3.70
CA GLU A 47 -8.10 -2.73 -2.58
C GLU A 47 -7.65 -3.63 -1.43
N ILE A 48 -6.41 -3.49 -1.00
CA ILE A 48 -5.84 -4.22 0.12
C ILE A 48 -5.54 -3.23 1.25
N LYS A 49 -6.13 -3.46 2.42
CA LYS A 49 -6.03 -2.58 3.58
C LYS A 49 -5.50 -3.30 4.82
N GLU A 50 -5.03 -2.52 5.77
CA GLU A 50 -4.73 -2.99 7.12
C GLU A 50 -6.00 -3.49 7.84
N ILE A 51 -5.82 -4.47 8.72
CA ILE A 51 -6.88 -5.02 9.57
C ILE A 51 -6.46 -4.75 11.01
N ASP A 52 -7.28 -4.01 11.75
CA ASP A 52 -6.99 -3.60 13.13
C ASP A 52 -5.60 -2.93 13.30
N GLY A 53 -5.21 -2.12 12.31
CA GLY A 53 -3.91 -1.42 12.28
C GLY A 53 -2.72 -2.31 11.91
N VAL A 54 -2.97 -3.56 11.49
CA VAL A 54 -1.92 -4.52 11.12
C VAL A 54 -1.92 -4.74 9.61
N CYS A 55 -0.72 -4.60 9.01
CA CYS A 55 -0.48 -4.96 7.62
C CYS A 55 -0.69 -6.47 7.43
N PRO A 56 -1.52 -6.93 6.48
CA PRO A 56 -1.62 -8.34 6.14
C PRO A 56 -0.30 -8.89 5.64
N SER A 57 -0.11 -10.21 5.73
CA SER A 57 1.11 -10.83 5.23
C SER A 57 1.20 -10.71 3.70
N PRO A 58 2.40 -10.65 3.11
CA PRO A 58 2.54 -10.66 1.66
C PRO A 58 1.87 -11.87 0.98
N SER A 59 1.83 -13.02 1.66
CA SER A 59 1.17 -14.22 1.15
C SER A 59 -0.35 -14.04 1.07
N ASP A 60 -0.97 -13.47 2.09
CA ASP A 60 -2.42 -13.22 2.11
C ASP A 60 -2.81 -12.18 1.06
N MET A 61 -2.02 -11.12 0.94
CA MET A 61 -2.22 -10.08 -0.09
C MET A 61 -2.09 -10.66 -1.50
N ALA A 62 -1.06 -11.49 -1.74
CA ALA A 62 -0.89 -12.19 -3.02
C ALA A 62 -2.05 -13.15 -3.29
N GLY A 63 -2.55 -13.86 -2.27
CA GLY A 63 -3.72 -14.72 -2.37
C GLY A 63 -4.95 -13.98 -2.88
N GLN A 64 -5.23 -12.77 -2.36
CA GLN A 64 -6.34 -11.94 -2.85
C GLN A 64 -6.19 -11.59 -4.33
N VAL A 65 -4.97 -11.29 -4.78
CA VAL A 65 -4.70 -11.01 -6.20
C VAL A 65 -4.91 -12.26 -7.06
N VAL A 66 -4.44 -13.42 -6.61
CA VAL A 66 -4.64 -14.70 -7.32
C VAL A 66 -6.13 -15.03 -7.44
N THR A 67 -6.88 -14.96 -6.34
CA THR A 67 -8.35 -15.18 -6.36
C THR A 67 -9.05 -14.27 -7.35
N TYR A 68 -8.69 -12.97 -7.38
CA TYR A 68 -9.24 -12.05 -8.38
C TYR A 68 -8.94 -12.50 -9.82
N LEU A 69 -7.72 -12.96 -10.10
CA LEU A 69 -7.34 -13.40 -11.44
C LEU A 69 -8.07 -14.69 -11.85
N GLU A 70 -8.31 -15.61 -10.92
CA GLU A 70 -9.12 -16.81 -11.12
C GLU A 70 -10.57 -16.45 -11.44
N GLU A 71 -11.19 -15.57 -10.65
CA GLU A 71 -12.58 -15.12 -10.85
C GLU A 71 -12.77 -14.41 -12.20
N LYS A 72 -11.73 -13.73 -12.69
CA LYS A 72 -11.74 -13.09 -14.02
C LYS A 72 -11.41 -14.07 -15.16
N GLY A 73 -11.07 -15.31 -14.85
CA GLY A 73 -10.71 -16.33 -15.82
C GLY A 73 -9.35 -16.10 -16.48
N PHE A 74 -8.46 -15.33 -15.84
CA PHE A 74 -7.08 -15.12 -16.33
C PHE A 74 -6.14 -16.27 -15.95
N LEU A 75 -6.53 -17.04 -14.93
CA LEU A 75 -5.84 -18.25 -14.53
C LEU A 75 -6.75 -19.45 -14.85
N HIS A 76 -6.14 -20.51 -15.36
CA HIS A 76 -6.76 -21.81 -15.55
C HIS A 76 -5.91 -22.80 -14.77
N GLU A 77 -6.55 -23.78 -14.13
CA GLU A 77 -5.84 -24.92 -13.53
C GLU A 77 -4.96 -25.65 -14.57
#